data_AF-A0A3A8LBW8-F1
#
_entry.id   AF-A0A3A8LBW8-F1
#
_cell.length_a   1.000
_cell.length_b   1.000
_cell.length_c   1.000
_cell.angle_alpha   90.00
_cell.angle_beta   90.00
_cell.angle_gamma   90.00
#
_symmetry.space_group_name_H-M   'P 1'
#
loop_
_entity.id
_entity.type
_entity.pdbx_description
1 polymer ?
#
loop_
_entity_poly.entity_id
_entity_poly.type
_entity_poly.pdbx_seq_one_letter_code
_entity_poly.pdbx_strand_id
1 'polypeptide(L)'
;MRASWRSTLMTVMLGAVFAEGVAVAEQAPSPGPDAQRAEEGAQRWTEALSTGEGTGELVSTRDGLLYEPNAVMRRPEGLSRLTGLFTFPARTLEQPVDTFRPRIQATQSPGMGVEVDVRVRVPGGAWSEWRTGTEGEAVLLPRSGTEVQVRLALVADERGRGPVVREVGLEGWREGTGAEEGLQTLAPLSYRVYATREGLVGGTTANGHVIKTNDRFVALPSRRGLASNGGSEYQVRVCYSKTAKCTTTSVWDVGPWNTKDDYWNPSSVREMWKTLPQGKPEAQAAYQDGFNGGLDQFGRRPANPAGIDLADGTFWLDLGMTNNDWVDVTYLWTSGGGTPTGLVVDSNNANNDQAKGYIQLTGSSWASSTNVAGYYGSSYLVSPGAAVSEPATFWFYLSAAGTKTVDAWWTAATDRSTAAPFIVVNAAGTQLANVKVNQQLNGARWNTLGTWSFPAGWNKVQLSRWVTAGTYVVADAIQVR
;
A
#
# COMPACT_ATOMS: atom_id res chain seq x y z
N MET A 1 58.13 -25.83 -20.02
CA MET A 1 59.26 -26.59 -19.45
C MET A 1 59.01 -26.75 -17.96
N ARG A 2 59.24 -27.96 -17.45
CA ARG A 2 58.87 -28.44 -16.12
C ARG A 2 59.73 -27.80 -15.02
N ALA A 3 59.16 -27.50 -13.86
CA ALA A 3 59.87 -27.54 -12.59
C ALA A 3 58.87 -27.80 -11.44
N SER A 4 59.06 -28.94 -10.78
CA SER A 4 58.29 -29.42 -9.62
C SER A 4 58.73 -28.72 -8.34
N TRP A 5 57.80 -28.49 -7.41
CA TRP A 5 58.15 -28.34 -5.99
C TRP A 5 57.42 -29.34 -5.11
N ARG A 6 58.23 -29.91 -4.21
CA ARG A 6 57.98 -31.07 -3.37
C ARG A 6 57.22 -30.65 -2.12
N SER A 7 56.29 -31.50 -1.72
CA SER A 7 55.62 -31.50 -0.42
C SER A 7 56.60 -31.81 0.71
N THR A 8 56.46 -31.10 1.83
CA THR A 8 57.06 -31.48 3.11
C THR A 8 55.92 -31.60 4.13
N LEU A 9 55.58 -32.84 4.48
CA LEU A 9 54.77 -33.16 5.67
C LEU A 9 55.61 -32.90 6.92
N MET A 10 55.03 -32.23 7.91
CA MET A 10 55.55 -32.22 9.28
C MET A 10 54.59 -33.03 10.15
N THR A 11 55.07 -34.20 10.57
CA THR A 11 54.43 -35.09 11.53
C THR A 11 54.76 -34.57 12.93
N VAL A 12 53.73 -34.26 13.73
CA VAL A 12 53.87 -34.07 15.18
C VAL A 12 53.02 -35.16 15.84
N MET A 13 53.69 -36.01 16.62
CA MET A 13 53.09 -37.05 17.47
C MET A 13 53.64 -36.90 18.89
N LEU A 14 52.82 -37.38 19.84
CA LEU A 14 52.96 -37.51 21.30
C LEU A 14 52.39 -36.34 22.13
N GLY A 15 51.53 -36.55 23.13
CA GLY A 15 51.15 -37.83 23.76
C GLY A 15 49.87 -37.71 24.60
N ALA A 16 49.22 -38.86 24.78
CA ALA A 16 48.03 -39.02 25.60
C ALA A 16 48.40 -39.14 27.08
N VAL A 17 47.80 -38.30 27.92
CA VAL A 17 47.70 -38.50 29.36
C VAL A 17 46.21 -38.69 29.67
N PHE A 18 45.85 -39.88 30.14
CA PHE A 18 44.53 -40.16 30.68
C PHE A 18 44.48 -39.60 32.11
N ALA A 19 43.70 -38.55 32.33
CA ALA A 19 43.23 -38.16 33.65
C ALA A 19 41.73 -38.42 33.69
N GLU A 20 41.32 -39.37 34.54
CA GLU A 20 39.92 -39.61 34.90
C GLU A 20 39.40 -38.39 35.67
N GLY A 21 38.78 -37.47 34.95
CA GLY A 21 37.95 -36.42 35.53
C GLY A 21 36.51 -36.91 35.56
N VAL A 22 35.94 -37.02 36.76
CA VAL A 22 34.49 -37.19 36.95
C VAL A 22 33.83 -35.93 36.39
N ALA A 23 33.33 -36.01 35.15
CA ALA A 23 32.51 -34.97 34.58
C ALA A 23 31.15 -34.99 35.30
N VAL A 24 30.97 -34.09 36.25
CA VAL A 24 29.64 -33.70 36.69
C VAL A 24 28.95 -33.13 35.45
N ALA A 25 27.92 -33.83 34.97
CA ALA A 25 27.09 -33.34 33.88
C ALA A 25 26.45 -32.02 34.32
N GLU A 26 26.99 -30.91 33.83
CA GLU A 26 26.35 -29.62 33.96
C GLU A 26 25.08 -29.68 33.12
N GLN A 27 23.93 -29.77 33.81
CA GLN A 27 22.61 -29.68 33.19
C GLN A 27 22.60 -28.43 32.31
N ALA A 28 22.33 -28.63 31.02
CA ALA A 28 21.99 -27.54 30.14
C ALA A 28 20.92 -26.67 30.83
N PRO A 29 21.06 -25.33 30.86
CA PRO A 29 20.11 -24.49 31.54
C PRO A 29 18.74 -24.74 30.92
N SER A 30 17.80 -25.14 31.78
CA SER A 30 16.37 -25.20 31.46
C SER A 30 15.98 -23.90 30.75
N PRO A 31 15.19 -23.95 29.66
CA PRO A 31 14.69 -22.72 29.06
C PRO A 31 13.98 -21.90 30.13
N GLY A 32 14.45 -20.67 30.34
CA GLY A 32 13.89 -19.75 31.32
C GLY A 32 12.40 -19.48 31.06
N PRO A 33 11.66 -18.96 32.06
CA PRO A 33 10.20 -18.85 32.04
C PRO A 33 9.61 -17.83 31.05
N ASP A 34 10.38 -17.32 30.09
CA ASP A 34 9.94 -16.27 29.15
C ASP A 34 9.13 -16.77 27.95
N ALA A 35 8.93 -18.08 27.79
CA ALA A 35 8.21 -18.63 26.63
C ALA A 35 6.68 -18.67 26.78
N GLN A 36 6.11 -18.32 27.95
CA GLN A 36 4.66 -18.43 28.20
C GLN A 36 4.11 -17.36 29.17
N ARG A 37 4.67 -16.15 29.19
CA ARG A 37 3.97 -15.05 29.85
C ARG A 37 2.83 -14.61 28.92
N ALA A 38 1.60 -14.97 29.28
CA ALA A 38 0.44 -14.37 28.64
C ALA A 38 0.50 -12.86 28.92
N GLU A 39 0.71 -12.07 27.87
CA GLU A 39 0.74 -10.62 28.00
C GLU A 39 -0.63 -10.17 28.51
N GLU A 40 -0.64 -9.36 29.58
CA GLU A 40 -1.86 -8.97 30.25
C GLU A 40 -2.73 -8.14 29.30
N GLY A 41 -3.99 -8.55 29.08
CA GLY A 41 -4.87 -7.91 28.08
C GLY A 41 -4.65 -8.36 26.63
N ALA A 42 -3.83 -9.37 26.36
CA ALA A 42 -3.64 -9.89 25.02
C ALA A 42 -4.90 -10.52 24.43
N GLN A 43 -5.25 -10.06 23.22
CA GLN A 43 -6.34 -10.57 22.40
C GLN A 43 -5.76 -11.54 21.35
N ARG A 44 -6.37 -12.72 21.22
CA ARG A 44 -5.93 -13.76 20.26
C ARG A 44 -7.02 -14.03 19.25
N TRP A 45 -6.65 -14.17 17.99
CA TRP A 45 -7.57 -14.56 16.92
C TRP A 45 -6.84 -15.33 15.83
N THR A 46 -7.62 -16.01 14.99
CA THR A 46 -7.14 -16.70 13.80
C THR A 46 -7.86 -16.12 12.59
N GLU A 47 -7.11 -15.84 11.53
CA GLU A 47 -7.71 -15.41 10.27
C GLU A 47 -8.24 -16.59 9.47
N ALA A 48 -9.40 -16.37 8.86
CA ALA A 48 -9.99 -17.36 7.96
C ALA A 48 -9.32 -17.23 6.58
N LEU A 49 -8.55 -18.24 6.17
CA LEU A 49 -7.90 -18.26 4.85
C LEU A 49 -8.90 -18.13 3.68
N SER A 50 -10.19 -18.40 3.90
CA SER A 50 -11.25 -18.25 2.90
C SER A 50 -11.76 -16.82 2.71
N THR A 51 -11.41 -15.87 3.58
CA THR A 51 -11.98 -14.50 3.55
C THR A 51 -11.02 -13.46 2.99
N GLY A 52 -9.73 -13.79 2.83
CA GLY A 52 -8.76 -12.87 2.27
C GLY A 52 -8.79 -12.83 0.75
N GLU A 53 -8.18 -11.78 0.21
CA GLU A 53 -8.03 -11.52 -1.21
C GLU A 53 -6.54 -11.48 -1.57
N GLY A 54 -6.17 -12.11 -2.69
CA GLY A 54 -4.78 -12.15 -3.15
C GLY A 54 -4.66 -12.11 -4.66
N THR A 55 -3.41 -12.09 -5.16
CA THR A 55 -3.15 -12.15 -6.59
C THR A 55 -3.54 -13.51 -7.19
N GLY A 56 -3.71 -13.58 -8.51
CA GLY A 56 -4.15 -14.80 -9.21
C GLY A 56 -3.19 -16.01 -9.13
N GLU A 57 -2.09 -15.87 -8.40
CA GLU A 57 -1.06 -16.90 -8.17
C GLU A 57 -1.26 -17.64 -6.84
N LEU A 58 -2.24 -17.21 -6.03
CA LEU A 58 -2.64 -17.89 -4.80
C LEU A 58 -3.79 -18.85 -5.07
N VAL A 59 -3.61 -20.10 -4.63
CA VAL A 59 -4.56 -21.19 -4.84
C VAL A 59 -5.00 -21.76 -3.50
N SER A 60 -6.31 -21.75 -3.25
CA SER A 60 -6.90 -22.46 -2.12
C SER A 60 -6.91 -23.97 -2.41
N THR A 61 -6.18 -24.73 -1.60
CA THR A 61 -6.12 -26.19 -1.69
C THR A 61 -6.76 -26.83 -0.45
N ARG A 62 -6.98 -28.15 -0.49
CA ARG A 62 -7.40 -28.91 0.71
C ARG A 62 -6.38 -28.84 1.85
N ASP A 63 -5.12 -28.58 1.52
CA ASP A 63 -3.97 -28.61 2.43
C ASP A 63 -3.62 -27.20 2.95
N GLY A 64 -4.34 -26.16 2.52
CA GLY A 64 -4.12 -24.75 2.88
C GLY A 64 -4.06 -23.81 1.67
N LEU A 65 -3.68 -22.56 1.94
CA LEU A 65 -3.40 -21.54 0.93
C LEU A 65 -2.01 -21.76 0.34
N LEU A 66 -1.94 -22.15 -0.93
CA LEU A 66 -0.70 -22.35 -1.67
C LEU A 66 -0.37 -21.09 -2.48
N TYR A 67 0.89 -20.65 -2.42
CA TYR A 67 1.41 -19.71 -3.42
C TYR A 67 2.11 -20.49 -4.54
N GLU A 68 1.57 -20.38 -5.76
CA GLU A 68 2.12 -21.02 -6.94
C GLU A 68 2.21 -20.00 -8.09
N PRO A 69 3.30 -19.21 -8.13
CA PRO A 69 3.51 -18.29 -9.23
C PRO A 69 3.70 -19.09 -10.53
N ASN A 70 2.76 -18.94 -11.47
CA ASN A 70 2.76 -19.65 -12.75
C ASN A 70 4.10 -19.49 -13.49
N ALA A 71 4.96 -20.52 -13.48
CA ALA A 71 6.15 -20.71 -14.32
C ALA A 71 6.88 -19.42 -14.80
N VAL A 72 7.28 -18.52 -13.88
CA VAL A 72 7.88 -17.21 -14.22
C VAL A 72 9.41 -17.28 -14.45
N MET A 73 9.99 -18.45 -14.67
CA MET A 73 11.41 -18.61 -15.02
C MET A 73 11.71 -18.17 -16.47
N ARG A 74 11.33 -16.95 -16.90
CA ARG A 74 11.64 -16.40 -18.25
C ARG A 74 11.80 -14.87 -18.36
N ARG A 75 12.15 -14.12 -17.30
CA ARG A 75 12.60 -12.71 -17.47
C ARG A 75 13.83 -12.39 -16.62
N PRO A 76 14.82 -11.63 -17.14
CA PRO A 76 16.00 -11.18 -16.38
C PRO A 76 15.65 -10.35 -15.12
N GLU A 77 14.44 -9.79 -15.07
CA GLU A 77 13.92 -8.94 -13.99
C GLU A 77 13.27 -9.73 -12.84
N GLY A 78 13.21 -11.06 -12.93
CA GLY A 78 12.23 -11.95 -12.28
C GLY A 78 12.27 -12.23 -10.78
N LEU A 79 12.90 -11.39 -9.93
CA LEU A 79 12.94 -11.65 -8.47
C LEU A 79 11.82 -10.97 -7.67
N SER A 80 11.21 -9.88 -8.16
CA SER A 80 10.05 -9.26 -7.50
C SER A 80 8.77 -10.10 -7.61
N ARG A 81 8.69 -11.01 -8.58
CA ARG A 81 7.53 -11.91 -8.84
C ARG A 81 7.54 -13.21 -8.03
N LEU A 82 8.51 -13.37 -7.12
CA LEU A 82 8.53 -14.49 -6.18
C LEU A 82 7.85 -14.14 -4.87
N THR A 83 7.11 -13.04 -4.77
CA THR A 83 6.33 -12.70 -3.59
C THR A 83 4.87 -12.47 -3.96
N GLY A 84 3.96 -13.27 -3.39
CA GLY A 84 2.51 -13.10 -3.50
C GLY A 84 1.94 -12.47 -2.24
N LEU A 85 0.97 -11.56 -2.41
CA LEU A 85 0.30 -10.90 -1.27
C LEU A 85 -1.13 -11.44 -1.10
N PHE A 86 -1.51 -11.69 0.15
CA PHE A 86 -2.85 -12.13 0.53
C PHE A 86 -3.36 -11.31 1.72
N THR A 87 -4.35 -10.46 1.50
CA THR A 87 -4.83 -9.48 2.49
C THR A 87 -6.16 -9.93 3.08
N PHE A 88 -6.24 -9.96 4.40
CA PHE A 88 -7.47 -10.29 5.11
C PHE A 88 -8.36 -9.04 5.28
N PRO A 89 -9.68 -9.23 5.44
CA PRO A 89 -10.58 -8.15 5.84
C PRO A 89 -10.13 -7.50 7.16
N ALA A 90 -10.45 -6.22 7.33
CA ALA A 90 -10.19 -5.54 8.60
C ALA A 90 -11.04 -6.16 9.72
N ARG A 91 -10.47 -6.25 10.92
CA ARG A 91 -11.08 -6.79 12.13
C ARG A 91 -11.14 -5.72 13.20
N THR A 92 -12.30 -5.57 13.83
CA THR A 92 -12.45 -4.76 15.04
C THR A 92 -12.16 -5.60 16.27
N LEU A 93 -11.23 -5.15 17.10
CA LEU A 93 -10.87 -5.70 18.40
C LEU A 93 -11.58 -4.95 19.53
N GLU A 94 -11.71 -5.61 20.68
CA GLU A 94 -12.38 -5.06 21.86
C GLU A 94 -11.56 -3.96 22.52
N GLN A 95 -10.23 -4.10 22.49
CA GLN A 95 -9.29 -3.13 23.03
C GLN A 95 -8.27 -2.72 21.97
N PRO A 96 -7.75 -1.48 22.03
CA PRO A 96 -6.74 -1.04 21.08
C PRO A 96 -5.42 -1.78 21.31
N VAL A 97 -4.76 -2.15 20.22
CA VAL A 97 -3.48 -2.85 20.20
C VAL A 97 -2.45 -2.06 19.41
N ASP A 98 -1.18 -2.14 19.81
CA ASP A 98 -0.03 -1.60 19.07
C ASP A 98 1.05 -2.65 18.82
N THR A 99 0.99 -3.78 19.52
CA THR A 99 2.01 -4.83 19.45
C THR A 99 1.36 -6.14 19.04
N PHE A 100 1.99 -6.84 18.10
CA PHE A 100 1.45 -8.05 17.49
C PHE A 100 2.50 -9.16 17.47
N ARG A 101 2.09 -10.39 17.72
CA ARG A 101 2.91 -11.59 17.55
C ARG A 101 2.19 -12.56 16.63
N PRO A 102 2.66 -12.75 15.39
CA PRO A 102 2.13 -13.75 14.49
C PRO A 102 2.39 -15.19 14.98
N ARG A 103 1.44 -16.09 14.70
CA ARG A 103 1.56 -17.54 14.86
C ARG A 103 1.08 -18.24 13.59
N ILE A 104 1.95 -18.94 12.91
CA ILE A 104 1.83 -19.33 11.51
C ILE A 104 2.07 -20.84 11.44
N GLN A 105 1.10 -21.56 10.90
CA GLN A 105 1.29 -22.95 10.53
C GLN A 105 1.48 -23.01 9.01
N ALA A 106 2.70 -23.27 8.56
CA ALA A 106 3.00 -23.36 7.14
C ALA A 106 3.97 -24.51 6.81
N THR A 107 3.84 -25.07 5.61
CA THR A 107 4.87 -25.93 5.02
C THR A 107 5.74 -25.09 4.11
N GLN A 108 7.03 -25.05 4.41
CA GLN A 108 8.01 -24.31 3.62
C GLN A 108 9.37 -25.03 3.63
N SER A 109 10.15 -24.83 2.57
CA SER A 109 11.52 -25.31 2.40
C SER A 109 12.49 -24.13 2.39
N PRO A 110 13.82 -24.35 2.54
CA PRO A 110 14.80 -23.28 2.40
C PRO A 110 14.61 -22.51 1.09
N GLY A 111 14.62 -21.17 1.17
CA GLY A 111 14.35 -20.28 0.05
C GLY A 111 12.89 -19.84 -0.10
N MET A 112 11.96 -20.48 0.61
CA MET A 112 10.59 -19.98 0.77
C MET A 112 10.46 -19.15 2.05
N GLY A 113 9.40 -18.35 2.15
CA GLY A 113 9.10 -17.59 3.35
C GLY A 113 7.63 -17.24 3.50
N VAL A 114 7.20 -17.07 4.75
CA VAL A 114 5.91 -16.51 5.11
C VAL A 114 6.15 -15.34 6.06
N GLU A 115 5.77 -14.16 5.63
CA GLU A 115 5.81 -12.94 6.44
C GLU A 115 4.38 -12.46 6.69
N VAL A 116 4.17 -11.81 7.83
CA VAL A 116 2.86 -11.27 8.23
C VAL A 116 3.00 -9.78 8.42
N ASP A 117 2.39 -9.01 7.53
CA ASP A 117 2.24 -7.59 7.71
C ASP A 117 1.00 -7.29 8.55
N VAL A 118 1.14 -6.37 9.50
CA VAL A 118 0.04 -5.85 10.30
C VAL A 118 -0.03 -4.33 10.21
N ARG A 119 -1.25 -3.80 10.25
CA ARG A 119 -1.53 -2.36 10.40
C ARG A 119 -2.75 -2.13 11.27
N VAL A 120 -2.85 -0.95 11.86
CA VAL A 120 -4.04 -0.49 12.59
C VAL A 120 -4.63 0.76 11.97
N ARG A 121 -5.94 0.93 12.08
CA ARG A 121 -6.58 2.21 11.82
C ARG A 121 -6.45 3.09 13.05
N VAL A 122 -5.85 4.26 12.87
CA VAL A 122 -5.60 5.23 13.94
C VAL A 122 -6.83 6.11 14.15
N PRO A 123 -6.96 6.77 15.31
CA PRO A 123 -7.96 7.82 15.51
C PRO A 123 -7.89 8.86 14.38
N GLY A 124 -9.01 9.10 13.69
CA GLY A 124 -9.06 9.92 12.47
C GLY A 124 -9.22 9.12 11.17
N GLY A 125 -9.17 7.79 11.25
CA GLY A 125 -9.61 6.90 10.16
C GLY A 125 -8.53 6.49 9.17
N ALA A 126 -7.31 7.02 9.31
CA ALA A 126 -6.16 6.65 8.50
C ALA A 126 -5.54 5.33 8.97
N TRP A 127 -4.89 4.62 8.05
CA TRP A 127 -4.10 3.44 8.40
C TRP A 127 -2.69 3.84 8.86
N SER A 128 -2.14 3.14 9.84
CA SER A 128 -0.70 3.12 10.09
C SER A 128 0.02 2.50 8.89
N GLU A 129 1.31 2.79 8.73
CA GLU A 129 2.15 1.95 7.87
C GLU A 129 2.02 0.48 8.23
N TRP A 130 2.15 -0.38 7.23
CA TRP A 130 2.31 -1.81 7.49
C TRP A 130 3.63 -2.06 8.22
N ARG A 131 3.64 -2.99 9.16
CA ARG A 131 4.86 -3.53 9.76
C ARG A 131 4.90 -5.04 9.57
N THR A 132 6.04 -5.51 9.10
CA THR A 132 6.33 -6.92 8.85
C THR A 132 6.75 -7.60 10.15
N GLY A 133 6.07 -8.69 10.51
CA GLY A 133 6.46 -9.64 11.55
C GLY A 133 6.72 -11.02 10.96
N THR A 134 7.47 -11.82 11.70
CA THR A 134 7.73 -13.24 11.39
C THR A 134 7.19 -14.13 12.50
N GLU A 135 7.29 -15.45 12.33
CA GLU A 135 6.72 -16.41 13.27
C GLU A 135 7.25 -16.22 14.70
N GLY A 136 6.33 -15.99 15.65
CA GLY A 136 6.64 -15.85 17.07
C GLY A 136 7.33 -14.53 17.48
N GLU A 137 7.73 -13.69 16.53
CA GLU A 137 8.38 -12.41 16.81
C GLU A 137 7.34 -11.29 17.02
N ALA A 138 7.49 -10.53 18.11
CA ALA A 138 6.63 -9.39 18.37
C ALA A 138 7.02 -8.20 17.48
N VAL A 139 6.04 -7.57 16.85
CA VAL A 139 6.20 -6.37 16.04
C VAL A 139 5.39 -5.22 16.64
N LEU A 140 6.07 -4.09 16.87
CA LEU A 140 5.48 -2.87 17.40
C LEU A 140 5.07 -1.94 16.26
N LEU A 141 3.83 -1.46 16.31
CA LEU A 141 3.30 -0.42 15.44
C LEU A 141 3.55 0.96 16.05
N PRO A 142 3.68 2.01 15.21
CA PRO A 142 3.90 3.38 15.70
C PRO A 142 2.65 3.98 16.38
N ARG A 143 1.51 3.28 16.31
CA ARG A 143 0.21 3.74 16.79
C ARG A 143 -0.61 2.55 17.27
N SER A 144 -1.47 2.79 18.25
CA SER A 144 -2.47 1.82 18.67
C SER A 144 -3.82 2.07 17.97
N GLY A 145 -4.60 1.01 17.77
CA GLY A 145 -5.94 1.10 17.19
C GLY A 145 -6.76 -0.16 17.46
N THR A 146 -8.07 -0.06 17.32
CA THR A 146 -9.00 -1.20 17.49
C THR A 146 -9.32 -1.89 16.18
N GLU A 147 -9.21 -1.20 15.04
CA GLU A 147 -9.40 -1.82 13.73
C GLU A 147 -8.03 -2.25 13.19
N VAL A 148 -7.83 -3.55 13.04
CA VAL A 148 -6.59 -4.19 12.61
C VAL A 148 -6.77 -4.77 11.21
N GLN A 149 -5.72 -4.74 10.39
CA GLN A 149 -5.67 -5.52 9.17
C GLN A 149 -4.38 -6.31 9.08
N VAL A 150 -4.49 -7.51 8.53
CA VAL A 150 -3.39 -8.47 8.36
C VAL A 150 -3.21 -8.76 6.87
N ARG A 151 -1.96 -8.88 6.43
CA ARG A 151 -1.61 -9.30 5.07
C ARG A 151 -0.45 -10.28 5.10
N LEU A 152 -0.55 -11.39 4.38
CA LEU A 152 0.57 -12.30 4.17
C LEU A 152 1.42 -11.83 2.99
N ALA A 153 2.72 -11.97 3.13
CA ALA A 153 3.65 -12.00 2.00
C ALA A 153 4.28 -13.39 1.91
N LEU A 154 3.98 -14.09 0.82
CA LEU A 154 4.40 -15.47 0.57
C LEU A 154 5.53 -15.47 -0.45
N VAL A 155 6.72 -15.86 -0.01
CA VAL A 155 7.92 -15.87 -0.83
C VAL A 155 8.14 -17.28 -1.38
N ALA A 156 8.21 -17.39 -2.71
CA ALA A 156 8.59 -18.61 -3.42
C ALA A 156 10.11 -18.72 -3.56
N ASP A 157 10.59 -19.95 -3.69
CA ASP A 157 12.00 -20.21 -4.00
C ASP A 157 12.37 -19.80 -5.44
N GLU A 158 13.66 -19.86 -5.78
CA GLU A 158 14.19 -19.51 -7.10
C GLU A 158 13.59 -20.35 -8.26
N ARG A 159 12.91 -21.46 -7.95
CA ARG A 159 12.24 -22.32 -8.94
C ARG A 159 10.74 -22.03 -9.04
N GLY A 160 10.23 -21.03 -8.30
CA GLY A 160 8.82 -20.65 -8.28
C GLY A 160 7.95 -21.56 -7.42
N ARG A 161 8.52 -22.31 -6.48
CA ARG A 161 7.72 -23.11 -5.53
C ARG A 161 7.46 -22.27 -4.28
N GLY A 162 6.19 -22.02 -3.97
CA GLY A 162 5.81 -21.26 -2.78
C GLY A 162 5.42 -22.13 -1.57
N PRO A 163 5.24 -21.48 -0.40
CA PRO A 163 4.79 -22.13 0.81
C PRO A 163 3.30 -22.50 0.75
N VAL A 164 2.90 -23.44 1.63
CA VAL A 164 1.49 -23.76 1.90
C VAL A 164 1.16 -23.32 3.33
N VAL A 165 0.31 -22.31 3.46
CA VAL A 165 -0.16 -21.79 4.76
C VAL A 165 -1.44 -22.50 5.17
N ARG A 166 -1.44 -23.12 6.34
CA ARG A 166 -2.60 -23.81 6.94
C ARG A 166 -3.37 -22.93 7.91
N GLU A 167 -2.65 -22.09 8.67
CA GLU A 167 -3.25 -21.25 9.70
C GLU A 167 -2.42 -20.00 9.91
N VAL A 168 -3.10 -18.89 10.19
CA VAL A 168 -2.51 -17.62 10.60
C VAL A 168 -3.26 -17.14 11.83
N GLY A 169 -2.67 -17.39 12.99
CA GLY A 169 -3.05 -16.83 14.28
C GLY A 169 -2.29 -15.54 14.55
N LEU A 170 -2.89 -14.65 15.33
CA LEU A 170 -2.24 -13.47 15.88
C LEU A 170 -2.56 -13.34 17.37
N GLU A 171 -1.60 -12.80 18.09
CA GLU A 171 -1.76 -12.28 19.44
C GLU A 171 -1.46 -10.78 19.40
N GLY A 172 -2.40 -9.96 19.84
CA GLY A 172 -2.28 -8.51 19.87
C GLY A 172 -2.49 -7.97 21.28
N TRP A 173 -1.62 -7.07 21.73
CA TRP A 173 -1.74 -6.41 23.02
C TRP A 173 -1.30 -4.95 22.90
N ARG A 174 -1.45 -4.23 24.02
CA ARG A 174 -0.95 -2.88 24.18
C ARG A 174 0.17 -2.91 25.19
N GLU A 175 1.37 -2.55 24.79
CA GLU A 175 2.55 -2.66 25.68
C GLU A 175 2.56 -1.61 26.81
N GLY A 176 1.83 -0.49 26.66
CA GLY A 176 1.54 0.45 27.77
C GLY A 176 2.09 1.87 27.61
N THR A 177 1.63 2.78 28.48
CA THR A 177 1.41 4.23 28.27
C THR A 177 2.62 5.06 27.80
N GLY A 178 2.51 5.77 26.66
CA GLY A 178 3.27 7.03 26.47
C GLY A 178 4.18 7.18 25.24
N ALA A 179 3.82 6.63 24.06
CA ALA A 179 4.50 6.98 22.81
C ALA A 179 3.54 7.43 21.69
N GLU A 180 2.37 8.00 22.02
CA GLU A 180 1.58 8.73 21.02
C GLU A 180 2.35 9.96 20.46
N GLU A 181 3.40 10.41 21.16
CA GLU A 181 4.18 11.63 20.83
C GLU A 181 5.59 11.41 20.26
N GLY A 182 6.09 10.18 20.11
CA GLY A 182 7.54 9.97 19.90
C GLY A 182 8.14 10.35 18.53
N LEU A 183 7.36 10.36 17.45
CA LEU A 183 7.86 10.66 16.09
C LEU A 183 6.74 11.32 15.27
N GLN A 184 6.16 12.40 15.77
CA GLN A 184 5.27 13.21 14.94
C GLN A 184 6.12 14.20 14.13
N THR A 185 6.30 13.94 12.84
CA THR A 185 6.62 15.05 11.95
C THR A 185 5.33 15.83 11.74
N LEU A 186 5.30 17.10 12.17
CA LEU A 186 4.14 17.99 11.98
C LEU A 186 3.78 18.18 10.48
N ALA A 187 4.71 17.83 9.59
CA ALA A 187 4.52 17.82 8.15
C ALA A 187 4.95 16.46 7.56
N PRO A 188 4.38 16.05 6.42
CA PRO A 188 4.85 14.88 5.69
C PRO A 188 6.33 15.02 5.30
N LEU A 189 7.08 13.93 5.45
CA LEU A 189 8.47 13.85 5.04
C LEU A 189 8.59 14.04 3.53
N SER A 190 9.63 14.75 3.10
CA SER A 190 9.93 14.98 1.69
C SER A 190 11.40 14.74 1.40
N TYR A 191 11.68 13.99 0.33
CA TYR A 191 13.04 13.65 -0.10
C TYR A 191 13.18 13.79 -1.61
N ARG A 192 14.37 14.22 -2.03
CA ARG A 192 14.75 14.25 -3.43
C ARG A 192 15.30 12.88 -3.83
N VAL A 193 14.62 12.19 -4.73
CA VAL A 193 14.97 10.84 -5.17
C VAL A 193 15.01 10.76 -6.69
N TYR A 194 15.81 9.84 -7.22
CA TYR A 194 15.85 9.60 -8.66
C TYR A 194 14.64 8.75 -9.05
N ALA A 195 13.84 9.26 -9.99
CA ALA A 195 12.66 8.59 -10.50
C ALA A 195 12.93 7.95 -11.85
N THR A 196 12.49 6.71 -11.99
CA THR A 196 12.47 5.96 -13.24
C THR A 196 11.05 5.74 -13.72
N ARG A 197 10.88 5.52 -15.03
CA ARG A 197 9.60 5.07 -15.57
C ARG A 197 9.43 3.57 -15.31
N GLU A 198 8.27 3.19 -14.77
CA GLU A 198 7.86 1.79 -14.57
C GLU A 198 7.73 1.06 -15.92
N GLY A 199 6.88 1.57 -16.82
CA GLY A 199 6.78 1.08 -18.20
C GLY A 199 6.29 -0.36 -18.38
N LEU A 200 5.67 -0.97 -17.36
CA LEU A 200 5.23 -2.37 -17.36
C LEU A 200 3.74 -2.54 -17.73
N VAL A 201 3.21 -1.82 -18.73
CA VAL A 201 1.81 -2.00 -19.18
C VAL A 201 1.53 -3.47 -19.51
N GLY A 202 0.42 -3.99 -18.98
CA GLY A 202 0.02 -5.40 -19.04
C GLY A 202 0.63 -6.28 -17.93
N GLY A 203 1.58 -5.76 -17.15
CA GLY A 203 2.06 -6.37 -15.91
C GLY A 203 1.05 -6.23 -14.78
N THR A 204 1.33 -6.90 -13.66
CA THR A 204 0.53 -6.82 -12.43
C THR A 204 1.38 -6.21 -11.34
N THR A 205 0.89 -5.15 -10.71
CA THR A 205 1.54 -4.50 -9.56
C THR A 205 1.46 -5.39 -8.33
N ALA A 206 2.29 -5.12 -7.32
CA ALA A 206 2.30 -5.86 -6.06
C ALA A 206 0.93 -5.90 -5.33
N ASN A 207 0.10 -4.86 -5.47
CA ASN A 207 -1.26 -4.85 -4.90
C ASN A 207 -2.32 -5.56 -5.77
N GLY A 208 -1.95 -6.17 -6.90
CA GLY A 208 -2.83 -6.95 -7.76
C GLY A 208 -3.51 -6.19 -8.89
N HIS A 209 -3.15 -4.91 -9.13
CA HIS A 209 -3.68 -4.14 -10.26
C HIS A 209 -2.98 -4.53 -11.57
N VAL A 210 -3.75 -4.76 -12.63
CA VAL A 210 -3.19 -4.98 -13.98
C VAL A 210 -2.95 -3.63 -14.62
N ILE A 211 -1.68 -3.31 -14.87
CA ILE A 211 -1.22 -2.01 -15.37
C ILE A 211 -1.82 -1.74 -16.74
N LYS A 212 -2.54 -0.64 -16.87
CA LYS A 212 -3.13 -0.12 -18.09
C LYS A 212 -2.31 1.06 -18.62
N THR A 213 -2.49 1.35 -19.90
CA THR A 213 -1.90 2.55 -20.53
C THR A 213 -2.35 3.81 -19.79
N ASN A 214 -1.40 4.71 -19.51
CA ASN A 214 -1.63 5.98 -18.82
C ASN A 214 -2.11 5.88 -17.36
N ASP A 215 -1.87 4.75 -16.70
CA ASP A 215 -2.13 4.63 -15.27
C ASP A 215 -1.35 5.66 -14.43
N ARG A 216 -1.93 5.97 -13.28
CA ARG A 216 -1.36 6.90 -12.30
C ARG A 216 -1.13 6.16 -11.00
N PHE A 217 0.10 5.74 -10.77
CA PHE A 217 0.59 5.20 -9.51
C PHE A 217 2.12 5.35 -9.43
N VAL A 218 2.67 5.03 -8.27
CA VAL A 218 4.12 4.85 -8.09
C VAL A 218 4.44 3.47 -7.51
N ALA A 219 5.67 3.03 -7.73
CA ALA A 219 6.30 1.96 -6.96
C ALA A 219 7.26 2.55 -5.93
N LEU A 220 7.21 2.04 -4.69
CA LEU A 220 8.21 2.35 -3.67
C LEU A 220 8.90 1.07 -3.20
N PRO A 221 10.19 1.12 -2.83
CA PRO A 221 10.97 -0.10 -2.62
C PRO A 221 10.70 -0.77 -1.26
N SER A 222 9.49 -0.65 -0.72
CA SER A 222 9.00 -1.35 0.47
C SER A 222 7.51 -1.60 0.42
N ARG A 223 7.08 -2.76 0.96
CA ARG A 223 5.67 -3.12 1.15
C ARG A 223 4.99 -2.30 2.25
N ARG A 224 5.75 -1.56 3.07
CA ARG A 224 5.26 -0.83 4.25
C ARG A 224 4.30 0.30 3.91
N GLY A 225 4.50 0.94 2.76
CA GLY A 225 3.63 1.98 2.20
C GLY A 225 2.78 1.50 1.02
N LEU A 226 2.48 0.20 0.89
CA LEU A 226 1.72 -0.33 -0.24
C LEU A 226 0.20 -0.25 -0.01
N ALA A 227 -0.52 0.46 -0.88
CA ALA A 227 -1.97 0.65 -0.82
C ALA A 227 -2.73 -0.58 -1.30
N SER A 228 -4.01 -0.71 -0.92
CA SER A 228 -4.88 -1.75 -1.46
C SER A 228 -5.06 -1.60 -2.97
N ASN A 229 -5.54 -2.63 -3.65
CA ASN A 229 -5.91 -2.52 -5.07
C ASN A 229 -6.98 -1.43 -5.24
N GLY A 230 -6.74 -0.46 -6.13
CA GLY A 230 -7.57 0.75 -6.28
C GLY A 230 -7.53 1.73 -5.09
N GLY A 231 -6.75 1.41 -4.05
CA GLY A 231 -6.67 2.14 -2.80
C GLY A 231 -5.86 3.44 -2.88
N SER A 232 -5.97 4.21 -1.81
CA SER A 232 -5.29 5.51 -1.64
C SER A 232 -4.73 5.72 -0.23
N GLU A 233 -4.66 4.65 0.57
CA GLU A 233 -4.21 4.73 1.97
C GLU A 233 -2.78 5.25 2.11
N TYR A 234 -1.97 5.02 1.07
CA TYR A 234 -0.63 5.57 0.95
C TYR A 234 -0.50 6.26 -0.40
N GLN A 235 -0.30 7.57 -0.33
CA GLN A 235 -0.11 8.43 -1.49
C GLN A 235 1.18 9.21 -1.34
N VAL A 236 1.79 9.49 -2.48
CA VAL A 236 2.90 10.43 -2.56
C VAL A 236 2.47 11.63 -3.38
N ARG A 237 2.99 12.80 -3.01
CA ARG A 237 3.01 13.96 -3.91
C ARG A 237 4.39 14.03 -4.55
N VAL A 238 4.43 13.93 -5.88
CA VAL A 238 5.65 14.03 -6.67
C VAL A 238 5.67 15.38 -7.36
N CYS A 239 6.78 16.10 -7.23
CA CYS A 239 7.01 17.37 -7.91
C CYS A 239 8.25 17.28 -8.80
N TYR A 240 8.10 17.71 -10.05
CA TYR A 240 9.18 17.75 -11.02
C TYR A 240 9.53 19.20 -11.37
N SER A 241 10.73 19.62 -10.93
CA SER A 241 11.18 21.01 -11.02
C SER A 241 11.29 21.52 -12.46
N LYS A 242 11.70 20.69 -13.42
CA LYS A 242 11.89 21.14 -14.82
C LYS A 242 10.60 21.56 -15.53
N THR A 243 9.46 20.99 -15.13
CA THR A 243 8.14 21.37 -15.68
C THR A 243 7.31 22.17 -14.69
N ALA A 244 7.81 22.36 -13.46
CA ALA A 244 7.08 22.92 -12.33
C ALA A 244 5.74 22.22 -12.03
N LYS A 245 5.55 20.98 -12.50
CA LYS A 245 4.34 20.20 -12.28
C LYS A 245 4.48 19.33 -11.04
N CYS A 246 3.36 19.15 -10.35
CA CYS A 246 3.23 18.19 -9.27
C CYS A 246 1.97 17.35 -9.46
N THR A 247 2.01 16.11 -8.99
CA THR A 247 0.84 15.22 -8.97
C THR A 247 0.83 14.40 -7.68
N THR A 248 -0.36 14.03 -7.23
CA THR A 248 -0.55 13.14 -6.09
C THR A 248 -1.13 11.83 -6.60
N THR A 249 -0.51 10.72 -6.24
CA THR A 249 -0.93 9.40 -6.69
C THR A 249 -0.60 8.33 -5.65
N SER A 250 -1.23 7.16 -5.79
CA SER A 250 -1.15 6.06 -4.85
C SER A 250 0.07 5.18 -5.09
N VAL A 251 0.55 4.55 -4.02
CA VAL A 251 1.61 3.54 -4.08
C VAL A 251 0.96 2.18 -4.35
N TRP A 252 1.05 1.70 -5.60
CA TRP A 252 0.41 0.43 -6.00
C TRP A 252 1.39 -0.70 -6.23
N ASP A 253 2.68 -0.40 -6.37
CA ASP A 253 3.70 -1.41 -6.65
C ASP A 253 4.91 -1.31 -5.69
N VAL A 254 5.76 -2.32 -5.73
CA VAL A 254 6.93 -2.46 -4.86
C VAL A 254 8.20 -2.56 -5.69
N GLY A 255 9.08 -1.60 -5.52
CA GLY A 255 10.28 -1.38 -6.32
C GLY A 255 10.62 0.12 -6.36
N PRO A 256 11.74 0.55 -6.96
CA PRO A 256 12.72 -0.21 -7.74
C PRO A 256 13.79 -0.90 -6.89
N TRP A 257 14.44 -1.92 -7.47
CA TRP A 257 15.64 -2.65 -6.98
C TRP A 257 15.49 -3.43 -5.66
N ASN A 258 14.82 -2.85 -4.68
CA ASN A 258 14.61 -3.39 -3.34
C ASN A 258 13.11 -3.54 -3.04
N THR A 259 12.80 -4.35 -2.03
CA THR A 259 11.42 -4.62 -1.57
C THR A 259 11.22 -4.40 -0.07
N LYS A 260 12.31 -4.09 0.64
CA LYS A 260 12.37 -3.86 2.09
C LYS A 260 13.15 -2.58 2.44
N ASP A 261 13.12 -1.61 1.54
CA ASP A 261 13.79 -0.34 1.66
C ASP A 261 12.79 0.82 1.88
N ASP A 262 12.29 0.95 3.10
CA ASP A 262 11.46 2.08 3.53
C ASP A 262 12.33 3.28 3.91
N TYR A 263 13.14 3.78 2.97
CA TYR A 263 14.15 4.82 3.23
C TYR A 263 13.60 6.13 3.82
N TRP A 264 12.29 6.39 3.71
CA TRP A 264 11.66 7.52 4.39
C TRP A 264 11.61 7.36 5.91
N ASN A 265 11.77 6.13 6.44
CA ASN A 265 11.84 5.87 7.86
C ASN A 265 13.26 6.07 8.41
N PRO A 266 13.40 6.57 9.66
CA PRO A 266 14.70 6.74 10.26
C PRO A 266 15.36 5.37 10.51
N SER A 267 16.70 5.38 10.52
CA SER A 267 17.56 4.20 10.70
C SER A 267 17.18 3.29 11.87
N SER A 268 16.59 3.84 12.94
CA SER A 268 16.13 3.09 14.11
C SER A 268 14.97 2.13 13.82
N VAL A 269 14.11 2.45 12.84
CA VAL A 269 12.88 1.69 12.53
C VAL A 269 12.75 1.26 11.06
N ARG A 270 13.69 1.64 10.20
CA ARG A 270 13.81 1.15 8.81
C ARG A 270 13.87 -0.38 8.80
N GLU A 271 13.21 -1.01 7.84
CA GLU A 271 13.07 -2.46 7.69
C GLU A 271 14.42 -3.12 7.43
N MET A 272 15.15 -2.63 6.43
CA MET A 272 16.54 -2.99 6.13
C MET A 272 17.44 -1.76 6.08
N TRP A 273 18.74 -1.97 5.80
CA TRP A 273 19.68 -0.89 5.51
C TRP A 273 19.79 0.16 6.63
N LYS A 274 19.67 -0.29 7.88
CA LYS A 274 19.62 0.54 9.10
C LYS A 274 20.87 1.40 9.33
N THR A 275 21.94 1.21 8.56
CA THR A 275 23.15 2.06 8.61
C THR A 275 23.09 3.26 7.67
N LEU A 276 22.17 3.28 6.70
CA LEU A 276 21.99 4.41 5.79
C LEU A 276 21.19 5.53 6.47
N PRO A 277 21.49 6.81 6.14
CA PRO A 277 20.71 7.93 6.63
C PRO A 277 19.27 7.88 6.10
N GLN A 278 18.35 8.44 6.87
CA GLN A 278 16.97 8.64 6.45
C GLN A 278 16.91 9.47 5.15
N GLY A 279 16.02 9.10 4.24
CA GLY A 279 15.84 9.75 2.95
C GLY A 279 16.79 9.27 1.86
N LYS A 280 17.73 8.37 2.16
CA LYS A 280 18.66 7.81 1.15
C LYS A 280 18.23 6.40 0.74
N PRO A 281 17.70 6.21 -0.49
CA PRO A 281 17.45 4.89 -1.05
C PRO A 281 18.72 4.05 -1.05
N GLU A 282 18.58 2.75 -0.79
CA GLU A 282 19.72 1.84 -0.82
C GLU A 282 20.31 1.73 -2.23
N ALA A 283 19.46 1.62 -3.26
CA ALA A 283 19.93 1.51 -4.64
C ALA A 283 20.74 2.74 -5.07
N GLN A 284 20.40 3.92 -4.55
CA GLN A 284 21.21 5.12 -4.72
C GLN A 284 22.59 4.97 -4.05
N ALA A 285 22.64 4.51 -2.80
CA ALA A 285 23.90 4.30 -2.08
C ALA A 285 24.77 3.21 -2.73
N ALA A 286 24.17 2.12 -3.21
CA ALA A 286 24.87 1.07 -3.94
C ALA A 286 25.44 1.59 -5.26
N TYR A 287 24.65 2.34 -6.03
CA TYR A 287 25.06 2.91 -7.33
C TYR A 287 26.15 3.98 -7.20
N GLN A 288 26.05 4.87 -6.21
CA GLN A 288 26.94 6.04 -6.08
C GLN A 288 28.18 5.76 -5.22
N ASP A 289 28.01 5.00 -4.13
CA ASP A 289 29.01 4.88 -3.08
C ASP A 289 29.53 3.44 -2.90
N GLY A 290 29.01 2.48 -3.67
CA GLY A 290 29.36 1.06 -3.52
C GLY A 290 28.85 0.44 -2.21
N PHE A 291 27.82 1.02 -1.59
CA PHE A 291 27.16 0.41 -0.42
C PHE A 291 26.71 -1.02 -0.74
N ASN A 292 26.81 -1.93 0.24
CA ASN A 292 26.53 -3.36 0.05
C ASN A 292 27.32 -3.99 -1.13
N GLY A 293 28.57 -3.54 -1.37
CA GLY A 293 29.38 -3.99 -2.51
C GLY A 293 28.91 -3.46 -3.88
N GLY A 294 28.03 -2.46 -3.85
CA GLY A 294 27.33 -1.91 -5.02
C GLY A 294 26.21 -2.82 -5.51
N LEU A 295 25.55 -3.55 -4.60
CA LEU A 295 24.51 -4.52 -4.90
C LEU A 295 23.21 -4.20 -4.16
N ASP A 296 22.06 -4.45 -4.79
CA ASP A 296 20.73 -4.38 -4.15
C ASP A 296 20.46 -5.57 -3.21
N GLN A 297 19.25 -5.61 -2.63
CA GLN A 297 18.74 -6.68 -1.76
C GLN A 297 18.91 -8.09 -2.36
N PHE A 298 18.93 -8.19 -3.69
CA PHE A 298 18.96 -9.46 -4.41
C PHE A 298 20.35 -9.77 -4.99
N GLY A 299 21.37 -9.01 -4.62
CA GLY A 299 22.74 -9.23 -5.09
C GLY A 299 22.98 -8.77 -6.54
N ARG A 300 22.09 -7.94 -7.11
CA ARG A 300 22.24 -7.37 -8.46
C ARG A 300 22.88 -5.99 -8.36
N ARG A 301 23.64 -5.57 -9.38
CA ARG A 301 24.12 -4.19 -9.47
C ARG A 301 23.00 -3.28 -9.99
N PRO A 302 22.51 -2.29 -9.23
CA PRO A 302 21.55 -1.33 -9.74
C PRO A 302 22.11 -0.60 -10.96
N ALA A 303 21.32 -0.48 -12.03
CA ALA A 303 21.74 0.22 -13.25
C ALA A 303 21.61 1.75 -13.12
N ASN A 304 20.90 2.22 -12.08
CA ASN A 304 20.64 3.62 -11.79
C ASN A 304 20.36 3.78 -10.27
N PRO A 305 20.36 5.01 -9.75
CA PRO A 305 20.14 5.25 -8.32
C PRO A 305 18.65 5.38 -7.96
N ALA A 306 17.74 4.73 -8.69
CA ALA A 306 16.31 4.97 -8.54
C ALA A 306 15.80 4.62 -7.13
N GLY A 307 14.96 5.50 -6.58
CA GLY A 307 14.26 5.30 -5.30
C GLY A 307 12.74 5.26 -5.45
N ILE A 308 12.23 5.44 -6.67
CA ILE A 308 10.80 5.44 -6.99
C ILE A 308 10.64 5.14 -8.49
N ASP A 309 9.65 4.31 -8.84
CA ASP A 309 9.19 4.17 -10.21
C ASP A 309 7.83 4.87 -10.39
N LEU A 310 7.63 5.49 -11.55
CA LEU A 310 6.41 6.22 -11.88
C LEU A 310 5.70 5.54 -13.06
N ALA A 311 4.39 5.32 -12.92
CA ALA A 311 3.55 4.82 -14.00
C ALA A 311 3.47 5.81 -15.17
N ASP A 312 3.12 5.32 -16.36
CA ASP A 312 3.15 6.10 -17.60
C ASP A 312 2.33 7.39 -17.54
N GLY A 313 1.15 7.38 -16.93
CA GLY A 313 0.31 8.57 -16.78
C GLY A 313 0.95 9.60 -15.84
N THR A 314 1.48 9.15 -14.71
CA THR A 314 2.21 9.98 -13.74
C THR A 314 3.46 10.60 -14.39
N PHE A 315 4.24 9.81 -15.12
CA PHE A 315 5.50 10.22 -15.73
C PHE A 315 5.29 11.21 -16.90
N TRP A 316 4.52 10.80 -17.92
CA TRP A 316 4.39 11.55 -19.17
C TRP A 316 3.36 12.68 -19.09
N LEU A 317 2.18 12.39 -18.55
CA LEU A 317 1.04 13.30 -18.66
C LEU A 317 1.02 14.29 -17.51
N ASP A 318 1.14 13.77 -16.28
CA ASP A 318 0.98 14.57 -15.08
C ASP A 318 2.24 15.39 -14.78
N LEU A 319 3.42 14.76 -14.84
CA LEU A 319 4.69 15.46 -14.59
C LEU A 319 5.33 16.04 -15.85
N GLY A 320 5.01 15.53 -17.04
CA GLY A 320 5.65 15.98 -18.28
C GLY A 320 7.14 15.63 -18.35
N MET A 321 7.58 14.57 -17.67
CA MET A 321 8.95 14.09 -17.74
C MET A 321 9.22 13.54 -19.14
N THR A 322 10.42 13.74 -19.68
CA THR A 322 10.84 13.17 -20.98
C THR A 322 11.91 12.08 -20.83
N ASN A 323 12.52 11.98 -19.65
CA ASN A 323 13.54 11.02 -19.28
C ASN A 323 13.59 10.88 -17.74
N ASN A 324 14.24 9.83 -17.25
CA ASN A 324 14.44 9.57 -15.83
C ASN A 324 15.25 10.72 -15.20
N ASP A 325 14.82 11.19 -14.04
CA ASP A 325 15.42 12.36 -13.39
C ASP A 325 15.07 12.43 -11.91
N TRP A 326 15.70 13.37 -11.20
CA TRP A 326 15.39 13.69 -9.82
C TRP A 326 14.05 14.39 -9.69
N VAL A 327 13.25 13.92 -8.74
CA VAL A 327 11.97 14.50 -8.32
C VAL A 327 11.97 14.72 -6.81
N ASP A 328 11.17 15.67 -6.35
CA ASP A 328 10.90 15.83 -4.93
C ASP A 328 9.63 15.05 -4.59
N VAL A 329 9.74 14.10 -3.66
CA VAL A 329 8.64 13.20 -3.27
C VAL A 329 8.28 13.45 -1.82
N THR A 330 7.00 13.73 -1.58
CA THR A 330 6.41 13.88 -0.26
C THR A 330 5.57 12.64 0.09
N TYR A 331 5.89 11.98 1.20
CA TYR A 331 5.25 10.73 1.67
C TYR A 331 4.09 11.07 2.61
N LEU A 332 2.89 11.19 2.05
CA LEU A 332 1.78 11.90 2.71
C LEU A 332 1.28 11.23 3.99
N TRP A 333 1.60 9.95 4.22
CA TRP A 333 1.21 9.23 5.43
C TRP A 333 2.15 9.41 6.64
N THR A 334 3.30 10.06 6.45
CA THR A 334 4.34 10.13 7.49
C THR A 334 4.10 11.16 8.58
N SER A 335 3.10 12.05 8.44
CA SER A 335 2.78 13.10 9.41
C SER A 335 1.90 12.66 10.59
N GLY A 336 2.08 11.43 11.09
CA GLY A 336 1.45 10.97 12.34
C GLY A 336 0.01 10.45 12.25
N GLY A 337 -0.53 10.40 11.05
CA GLY A 337 -1.70 9.67 10.59
C GLY A 337 -1.58 9.70 9.06
N GLY A 338 -2.02 8.66 8.35
CA GLY A 338 -2.02 8.63 6.89
C GLY A 338 -2.48 9.98 6.30
N THR A 339 -2.18 10.25 5.03
CA THR A 339 -2.94 11.25 4.26
C THR A 339 -4.39 11.09 4.72
N PRO A 340 -5.11 12.12 5.19
CA PRO A 340 -6.55 11.99 5.32
C PRO A 340 -6.98 11.52 3.95
N THR A 341 -7.21 10.21 3.80
CA THR A 341 -7.71 9.65 2.58
C THR A 341 -9.06 10.29 2.57
N GLY A 342 -9.20 11.30 1.70
CA GLY A 342 -10.49 11.88 1.56
C GLY A 342 -11.42 10.72 1.29
N LEU A 343 -12.51 10.62 2.05
CA LEU A 343 -13.45 9.53 1.89
C LEU A 343 -13.87 9.52 0.41
N VAL A 344 -13.49 8.45 -0.29
CA VAL A 344 -13.85 8.28 -1.69
C VAL A 344 -15.18 7.56 -1.74
N VAL A 345 -16.10 8.09 -2.55
CA VAL A 345 -17.37 7.46 -2.86
C VAL A 345 -17.41 7.25 -4.37
N ASP A 346 -17.27 6.00 -4.77
CA ASP A 346 -17.28 5.53 -6.15
C ASP A 346 -18.72 5.34 -6.67
N SER A 347 -18.87 5.34 -7.99
CA SER A 347 -20.16 5.12 -8.68
C SER A 347 -20.67 3.69 -8.58
N ASN A 348 -19.85 2.74 -8.11
CA ASN A 348 -20.24 1.38 -7.80
C ASN A 348 -20.19 1.11 -6.29
N ASN A 349 -21.34 0.85 -5.67
CA ASN A 349 -21.43 0.57 -4.23
C ASN A 349 -20.69 -0.68 -3.77
N ALA A 350 -20.29 -1.58 -4.67
CA ALA A 350 -19.40 -2.69 -4.32
C ALA A 350 -17.99 -2.21 -3.92
N ASN A 351 -17.58 -1.01 -4.37
CA ASN A 351 -16.28 -0.41 -4.06
C ASN A 351 -16.35 0.52 -2.83
N ASN A 352 -17.52 0.67 -2.21
CA ASN A 352 -17.76 1.65 -1.14
C ASN A 352 -17.94 0.98 0.22
N ASP A 353 -17.33 1.54 1.26
CA ASP A 353 -17.71 1.27 2.65
C ASP A 353 -19.02 2.01 2.94
N GLN A 354 -20.16 1.31 2.81
CA GLN A 354 -21.49 1.90 2.93
C GLN A 354 -21.79 2.48 4.32
N ALA A 355 -21.01 2.14 5.35
CA ALA A 355 -21.12 2.79 6.67
C ALA A 355 -20.51 4.21 6.67
N LYS A 356 -19.68 4.53 5.68
CA LYS A 356 -18.98 5.82 5.55
C LYS A 356 -19.43 6.60 4.33
N GLY A 357 -19.70 5.95 3.21
CA GLY A 357 -20.14 6.61 1.98
C GLY A 357 -20.76 5.65 0.99
N TYR A 358 -21.72 6.12 0.20
CA TYR A 358 -22.38 5.33 -0.82
C TYR A 358 -22.99 6.23 -1.89
N ILE A 359 -23.26 5.68 -3.07
CA ILE A 359 -24.01 6.38 -4.12
C ILE A 359 -25.47 5.89 -4.14
N GLN A 360 -26.40 6.82 -4.34
CA GLN A 360 -27.82 6.56 -4.51
C GLN A 360 -28.33 7.27 -5.75
N LEU A 361 -29.05 6.54 -6.59
CA LEU A 361 -29.62 7.07 -7.84
C LEU A 361 -31.10 7.34 -7.65
N THR A 362 -31.55 8.46 -8.20
CA THR A 362 -32.98 8.76 -8.35
C THR A 362 -33.38 8.50 -9.80
N GLY A 363 -34.47 7.76 -10.01
CA GLY A 363 -34.94 7.39 -11.35
C GLY A 363 -34.14 6.23 -11.96
N SER A 364 -34.27 6.03 -13.28
CA SER A 364 -33.70 4.89 -14.01
C SER A 364 -32.82 5.28 -15.20
N SER A 365 -32.42 6.55 -15.31
CA SER A 365 -31.71 7.07 -16.48
C SER A 365 -30.20 6.91 -16.46
N TRP A 366 -29.64 6.65 -15.28
CA TRP A 366 -28.21 6.46 -15.08
C TRP A 366 -27.83 5.03 -15.45
N ALA A 367 -26.95 4.89 -16.44
CA ALA A 367 -26.44 3.61 -16.89
C ALA A 367 -24.94 3.50 -16.60
N SER A 368 -24.48 2.33 -16.16
CA SER A 368 -23.03 2.07 -16.03
C SER A 368 -22.38 1.92 -17.40
N SER A 369 -21.16 2.43 -17.53
CA SER A 369 -20.37 2.35 -18.76
C SER A 369 -18.88 2.29 -18.46
N THR A 370 -18.15 1.68 -19.38
CA THR A 370 -16.68 1.64 -19.42
C THR A 370 -16.13 2.15 -20.76
N ASN A 371 -17.00 2.73 -21.61
CA ASN A 371 -16.68 3.06 -23.01
C ASN A 371 -15.58 4.14 -23.13
N VAL A 372 -15.65 5.18 -22.29
CA VAL A 372 -14.60 6.20 -22.22
C VAL A 372 -13.63 5.82 -21.11
N ALA A 373 -12.37 5.56 -21.44
CA ALA A 373 -11.34 5.23 -20.44
C ALA A 373 -11.03 6.41 -19.51
N GLY A 374 -10.35 6.12 -18.39
CA GLY A 374 -9.99 7.13 -17.40
C GLY A 374 -11.05 7.37 -16.32
N TYR A 375 -11.95 6.41 -16.11
CA TYR A 375 -12.85 6.40 -14.97
C TYR A 375 -12.12 6.00 -13.68
N TYR A 376 -12.67 6.38 -12.53
CA TYR A 376 -12.22 5.88 -11.24
C TYR A 376 -12.84 4.49 -10.99
N GLY A 377 -12.11 3.61 -10.28
CA GLY A 377 -12.59 2.27 -9.99
C GLY A 377 -12.86 1.42 -11.24
N SER A 378 -14.03 0.79 -11.29
CA SER A 378 -14.39 -0.22 -12.31
C SER A 378 -15.18 0.30 -13.50
N SER A 379 -15.90 1.42 -13.33
CA SER A 379 -16.82 1.99 -14.32
C SER A 379 -17.25 3.40 -13.90
N TYR A 380 -17.99 4.09 -14.76
CA TYR A 380 -18.72 5.31 -14.41
C TYR A 380 -20.20 5.16 -14.72
N LEU A 381 -21.05 5.99 -14.11
CA LEU A 381 -22.45 6.16 -14.49
C LEU A 381 -22.61 7.33 -15.44
N VAL A 382 -23.48 7.18 -16.44
CA VAL A 382 -23.79 8.22 -17.42
C VAL A 382 -25.29 8.36 -17.57
N SER A 383 -25.76 9.59 -17.72
CA SER A 383 -27.17 9.89 -17.98
C SER A 383 -27.30 10.98 -19.05
N PRO A 384 -28.26 10.88 -19.99
CA PRO A 384 -28.53 11.96 -20.93
C PRO A 384 -29.08 13.18 -20.18
N GLY A 385 -28.75 14.37 -20.66
CA GLY A 385 -29.27 15.64 -20.15
C GLY A 385 -30.77 15.75 -20.39
N ALA A 386 -31.52 16.11 -19.35
CA ALA A 386 -32.96 16.34 -19.43
C ALA A 386 -33.39 17.28 -18.31
N ALA A 387 -34.44 18.07 -18.52
CA ALA A 387 -34.99 18.97 -17.50
C ALA A 387 -35.79 18.22 -16.41
N VAL A 388 -35.16 17.24 -15.77
CA VAL A 388 -35.75 16.32 -14.79
C VAL A 388 -34.83 16.21 -13.58
N SER A 389 -35.43 16.23 -12.37
CA SER A 389 -34.70 16.09 -11.11
C SER A 389 -34.47 14.60 -10.77
N GLU A 390 -33.43 14.02 -11.37
CA GLU A 390 -32.99 12.64 -11.16
C GLU A 390 -31.47 12.61 -10.91
N PRO A 391 -31.01 13.05 -9.73
CA PRO A 391 -29.59 13.13 -9.45
C PRO A 391 -28.96 11.76 -9.19
N ALA A 392 -27.67 11.65 -9.49
CA ALA A 392 -26.79 10.70 -8.82
C ALA A 392 -26.27 11.36 -7.53
N THR A 393 -26.59 10.77 -6.38
CA THR A 393 -26.30 11.34 -5.06
C THR A 393 -25.20 10.55 -4.37
N PHE A 394 -24.04 11.18 -4.17
CA PHE A 394 -22.96 10.66 -3.35
C PHE A 394 -23.18 11.09 -1.90
N TRP A 395 -23.40 10.13 -1.02
CA TRP A 395 -23.54 10.32 0.42
C TRP A 395 -22.21 10.07 1.12
N PHE A 396 -21.91 10.86 2.14
CA PHE A 396 -20.72 10.68 2.97
C PHE A 396 -21.00 11.06 4.43
N TYR A 397 -20.50 10.25 5.35
CA TYR A 397 -20.69 10.41 6.79
C TYR A 397 -19.48 11.08 7.43
N LEU A 398 -19.73 12.05 8.30
CA LEU A 398 -18.72 12.61 9.20
C LEU A 398 -19.09 12.32 10.65
N SER A 399 -18.19 11.68 11.40
CA SER A 399 -18.42 11.39 12.83
C SER A 399 -18.38 12.66 13.70
N ALA A 400 -17.75 13.72 13.21
CA ALA A 400 -17.67 15.03 13.84
C ALA A 400 -17.81 16.14 12.79
N ALA A 401 -18.26 17.32 13.20
CA ALA A 401 -18.27 18.49 12.33
C ALA A 401 -16.83 18.85 11.90
N GLY A 402 -16.67 19.30 10.67
CA GLY A 402 -15.35 19.69 10.15
C GLY A 402 -15.42 20.36 8.79
N THR A 403 -14.38 21.14 8.50
CA THR A 403 -14.16 21.72 7.18
C THR A 403 -13.58 20.66 6.26
N LYS A 404 -14.22 20.39 5.13
CA LYS A 404 -13.83 19.38 4.14
C LYS A 404 -13.72 19.96 2.75
N THR A 405 -12.72 19.52 2.02
CA THR A 405 -12.61 19.77 0.58
C THR A 405 -13.24 18.61 -0.16
N VAL A 406 -14.12 18.93 -1.12
CA VAL A 406 -14.73 17.94 -2.00
C VAL A 406 -14.09 18.06 -3.38
N ASP A 407 -13.50 16.96 -3.84
CA ASP A 407 -13.03 16.78 -5.20
C ASP A 407 -13.96 15.81 -5.95
N ALA A 408 -14.03 15.91 -7.27
CA ALA A 408 -14.78 15.01 -8.13
C ALA A 408 -13.91 14.50 -9.29
N TRP A 409 -14.16 13.25 -9.67
CA TRP A 409 -13.57 12.58 -10.83
C TRP A 409 -14.64 12.39 -11.91
N TRP A 410 -14.25 12.39 -13.18
CA TRP A 410 -15.11 12.03 -14.31
C TRP A 410 -14.29 11.59 -15.52
N THR A 411 -14.95 10.90 -16.46
CA THR A 411 -14.41 10.69 -17.82
C THR A 411 -14.72 11.87 -18.71
N ALA A 412 -13.72 12.43 -19.40
CA ALA A 412 -13.91 13.55 -20.30
C ALA A 412 -14.18 13.09 -21.74
N ALA A 413 -15.23 13.65 -22.37
CA ALA A 413 -15.56 13.43 -23.78
C ALA A 413 -16.33 14.63 -24.36
N THR A 414 -16.34 14.77 -25.69
CA THR A 414 -16.92 15.94 -26.38
C THR A 414 -18.45 16.02 -26.30
N ASP A 415 -19.13 14.92 -25.98
CA ASP A 415 -20.58 14.83 -25.83
C ASP A 415 -21.06 15.13 -24.39
N ARG A 416 -20.13 15.42 -23.46
CA ARG A 416 -20.45 15.75 -22.07
C ARG A 416 -20.94 17.18 -21.91
N SER A 417 -21.71 17.41 -20.85
CA SER A 417 -22.18 18.74 -20.49
C SER A 417 -21.02 19.65 -20.10
N THR A 418 -21.05 20.88 -20.60
CA THR A 418 -20.11 21.94 -20.22
C THR A 418 -20.46 22.61 -18.89
N ALA A 419 -21.60 22.27 -18.30
CA ALA A 419 -22.12 22.90 -17.09
C ALA A 419 -22.84 21.88 -16.19
N ALA A 420 -22.23 20.72 -15.95
CA ALA A 420 -22.75 19.67 -15.08
C ALA A 420 -22.79 20.16 -13.62
N PRO A 421 -23.98 20.23 -12.98
CA PRO A 421 -24.14 20.79 -11.64
C PRO A 421 -23.89 19.76 -10.52
N PHE A 422 -22.87 20.00 -9.71
CA PHE A 422 -22.63 19.34 -8.43
C PHE A 422 -23.19 20.20 -7.28
N ILE A 423 -24.24 19.71 -6.64
CA ILE A 423 -24.97 20.40 -5.58
C ILE A 423 -24.53 19.82 -4.23
N VAL A 424 -23.86 20.63 -3.41
CA VAL A 424 -23.33 20.23 -2.12
C VAL A 424 -24.34 20.56 -1.03
N VAL A 425 -24.77 19.56 -0.25
CA VAL A 425 -25.79 19.69 0.78
C VAL A 425 -25.29 19.07 2.08
N ASN A 426 -25.44 19.80 3.18
CA ASN A 426 -25.01 19.33 4.51
C ASN A 426 -26.07 18.43 5.19
N ALA A 427 -25.72 17.84 6.32
CA ALA A 427 -26.61 16.93 7.07
C ALA A 427 -27.89 17.59 7.60
N ALA A 428 -27.91 18.92 7.72
CA ALA A 428 -29.12 19.68 8.07
C ALA A 428 -30.02 19.98 6.86
N GLY A 429 -29.65 19.54 5.65
CA GLY A 429 -30.38 19.79 4.42
C GLY A 429 -30.10 21.16 3.78
N THR A 430 -29.14 21.93 4.29
CA THR A 430 -28.75 23.23 3.71
C THR A 430 -27.87 23.02 2.49
N GLN A 431 -28.23 23.63 1.36
CA GLN A 431 -27.38 23.67 0.18
C GLN A 431 -26.22 24.65 0.42
N LEU A 432 -24.99 24.11 0.48
CA LEU A 432 -23.77 24.89 0.67
C LEU A 432 -23.25 25.48 -0.64
N ALA A 433 -23.43 24.77 -1.76
CA ALA A 433 -23.00 25.22 -3.08
C ALA A 433 -23.74 24.52 -4.23
N ASN A 434 -23.68 25.12 -5.41
CA ASN A 434 -24.03 24.52 -6.69
C ASN A 434 -22.90 24.84 -7.68
N VAL A 435 -21.99 23.89 -7.85
CA VAL A 435 -20.77 24.03 -8.66
C VAL A 435 -21.02 23.44 -10.04
N LYS A 436 -20.94 24.26 -11.09
CA LYS A 436 -21.07 23.81 -12.47
C LYS A 436 -19.69 23.52 -13.05
N VAL A 437 -19.48 22.31 -13.56
CA VAL A 437 -18.20 21.90 -14.16
C VAL A 437 -18.37 21.52 -15.63
N ASN A 438 -17.32 21.77 -16.41
CA ASN A 438 -17.24 21.31 -17.79
C ASN A 438 -16.66 19.89 -17.82
N GLN A 439 -17.50 18.89 -18.04
CA GLN A 439 -17.08 17.49 -18.10
C GLN A 439 -16.46 17.08 -19.45
N GLN A 440 -16.30 18.01 -20.39
CA GLN A 440 -15.52 17.76 -21.61
C GLN A 440 -14.00 17.83 -21.38
N LEU A 441 -13.58 18.35 -20.22
CA LEU A 441 -12.20 18.66 -19.90
C LEU A 441 -11.80 18.03 -18.55
N ASN A 442 -10.50 17.92 -18.28
CA ASN A 442 -9.94 17.52 -16.99
C ASN A 442 -10.48 16.20 -16.42
N GLY A 443 -10.85 15.25 -17.28
CA GLY A 443 -11.20 13.91 -16.84
C GLY A 443 -9.96 13.12 -16.39
N ALA A 444 -10.20 11.93 -15.81
CA ALA A 444 -9.13 11.03 -15.34
C ALA A 444 -8.21 11.64 -14.27
N ARG A 445 -8.74 12.57 -13.46
CA ARG A 445 -8.06 13.22 -12.33
C ARG A 445 -9.07 13.73 -11.31
N TRP A 446 -8.62 13.95 -10.08
CA TRP A 446 -9.38 14.68 -9.07
C TRP A 446 -9.43 16.17 -9.40
N ASN A 447 -10.64 16.73 -9.42
CA ASN A 447 -10.91 18.15 -9.63
C ASN A 447 -11.61 18.73 -8.41
N THR A 448 -11.02 19.74 -7.80
CA THR A 448 -11.62 20.40 -6.63
C THR A 448 -12.90 21.15 -7.00
N LEU A 449 -14.00 20.77 -6.35
CA LEU A 449 -15.26 21.51 -6.43
C LEU A 449 -15.26 22.68 -5.45
N GLY A 450 -14.67 22.49 -4.26
CA GLY A 450 -14.54 23.52 -3.24
C GLY A 450 -14.35 22.96 -1.84
N THR A 451 -14.30 23.86 -0.86
CA THR A 451 -14.10 23.55 0.56
C THR A 451 -15.21 24.18 1.38
N TRP A 452 -15.86 23.41 2.25
CA TRP A 452 -16.98 23.88 3.08
C TRP A 452 -16.95 23.28 4.47
N SER A 453 -17.65 23.93 5.40
CA SER A 453 -17.89 23.41 6.74
C SER A 453 -19.11 22.49 6.74
N PHE A 454 -18.91 21.25 7.17
CA PHE A 454 -19.95 20.25 7.30
C PHE A 454 -20.20 19.92 8.78
N PRO A 455 -21.46 19.75 9.20
CA PRO A 455 -21.78 19.17 10.50
C PRO A 455 -21.47 17.66 10.52
N ALA A 456 -21.45 17.10 11.73
CA ALA A 456 -21.48 15.65 11.92
C ALA A 456 -22.77 15.06 11.30
N GLY A 457 -22.71 13.80 10.87
CA GLY A 457 -23.81 13.11 10.22
C GLY A 457 -23.61 12.91 8.72
N TRP A 458 -24.70 12.51 8.05
CA TRP A 458 -24.73 12.22 6.62
C TRP A 458 -24.89 13.50 5.79
N ASN A 459 -23.83 13.83 5.05
CA ASN A 459 -23.80 14.92 4.08
C ASN A 459 -23.87 14.33 2.66
N LYS A 460 -24.13 15.16 1.64
CA LYS A 460 -24.25 14.66 0.26
C LYS A 460 -23.78 15.65 -0.81
N VAL A 461 -23.37 15.08 -1.94
CA VAL A 461 -23.13 15.78 -3.21
C VAL A 461 -24.06 15.19 -4.26
N GLN A 462 -24.94 16.01 -4.84
CA GLN A 462 -25.88 15.58 -5.86
C GLN A 462 -25.41 16.07 -7.23
N LEU A 463 -25.11 15.13 -8.13
CA LEU A 463 -24.87 15.45 -9.53
C LEU A 463 -26.20 15.41 -10.28
N SER A 464 -26.68 16.57 -10.72
CA SER A 464 -27.95 16.67 -11.43
C SER A 464 -27.79 16.51 -12.94
N ARG A 465 -28.69 15.74 -13.55
CA ARG A 465 -28.81 15.60 -15.01
C ARG A 465 -29.64 16.72 -15.66
N TRP A 466 -30.06 17.73 -14.89
CA TRP A 466 -30.79 18.90 -15.35
C TRP A 466 -29.90 19.86 -16.13
N VAL A 467 -29.48 19.41 -17.31
CA VAL A 467 -28.65 20.12 -18.27
C VAL A 467 -29.28 20.07 -19.66
N THR A 468 -28.66 20.76 -20.63
CA THR A 468 -29.10 20.81 -22.02
C THR A 468 -29.30 19.41 -22.60
N ALA A 469 -30.48 19.17 -23.18
CA ALA A 469 -30.77 17.93 -23.90
C ALA A 469 -29.78 17.71 -25.05
N GLY A 470 -29.44 16.45 -25.32
CA GLY A 470 -28.42 16.08 -26.31
C GLY A 470 -26.97 16.10 -25.81
N THR A 471 -26.74 16.48 -24.55
CA THR A 471 -25.47 16.27 -23.85
C THR A 471 -25.60 15.16 -22.81
N TYR A 472 -24.48 14.66 -22.29
CA TYR A 472 -24.45 13.66 -21.21
C TYR A 472 -23.79 14.20 -19.94
N VAL A 473 -24.21 13.70 -18.79
CA VAL A 473 -23.56 13.93 -17.49
C VAL A 473 -23.00 12.61 -16.98
N VAL A 474 -21.79 12.65 -16.41
CA VAL A 474 -21.06 11.49 -15.88
C VAL A 474 -20.90 11.60 -14.37
N ALA A 475 -21.37 10.60 -13.64
CA ALA A 475 -21.11 10.40 -12.21
C ALA A 475 -20.10 9.27 -12.05
N ASP A 476 -18.91 9.57 -11.53
CA ASP A 476 -17.82 8.61 -11.44
C ASP A 476 -17.38 8.44 -9.98
N ALA A 477 -16.71 9.43 -9.38
CA ALA A 477 -16.40 9.39 -7.96
C ALA A 477 -16.30 10.79 -7.34
N ILE A 478 -16.49 10.88 -6.02
CA ILE A 478 -16.09 12.04 -5.22
C ILE A 478 -15.05 11.65 -4.19
N GLN A 479 -14.25 12.62 -3.74
CA GLN A 479 -13.32 12.49 -2.62
C GLN A 479 -13.58 13.60 -1.60
N VAL A 480 -13.69 13.26 -0.31
CA VAL A 480 -13.97 14.21 0.78
C VAL A 480 -12.81 14.23 1.79
N ARG A 481 -11.90 15.19 1.70
CA ARG A 481 -10.67 15.27 2.53
C ARG A 481 -10.72 16.38 3.58
#